data_AF-A0A1D3TFZ1-F1
#
_entry.id   AF-A0A1D3TFZ1-F1
#
_cell.length_a   1.000
_cell.length_b   1.000
_cell.length_c   1.000
_cell.angle_alpha   90.00
_cell.angle_beta   90.00
_cell.angle_gamma   90.00
#
_symmetry.space_group_name_H-M   'P 1'
#
loop_
_entity.id
_entity.type
_entity.pdbx_description
1 polymer ?
#
loop_
_entity_poly.entity_id
_entity_poly.type
_entity_poly.pdbx_seq_one_letter_code
_entity_poly.pdbx_strand_id
1 'polypeptide(L)'
;MENQAHGINSISSSSAQLRKIEEEKRNITGNNLNLLLGDLKMMTAYEMSSEWKDTNMMNECFNNFSWFDSRILKNIQNYLNADEVERSKIDYAYNTLFPKPIDIKDTKLNMMSLWIKSRIHYNNTFFPMQLSPYDV
;
A
#
# COMPACT_ATOMS: atom_id res chain seq x y z
N MET A 1 23.26 56.38 2.45
CA MET A 1 22.51 55.70 3.52
C MET A 1 21.07 55.66 3.02
N GLU A 2 20.43 54.55 2.68
CA GLU A 2 20.58 53.13 3.00
C GLU A 2 20.01 52.32 1.82
N ASN A 3 20.58 51.15 1.55
CA ASN A 3 19.96 50.14 0.72
C ASN A 3 20.35 48.79 1.34
N GLN A 4 19.39 48.04 1.87
CA GLN A 4 19.35 46.58 2.07
C GLN A 4 18.47 46.20 3.28
N ALA A 5 17.20 45.84 3.03
CA ALA A 5 16.38 45.11 4.01
C ALA A 5 15.21 44.31 3.39
N HIS A 6 15.25 43.93 2.11
CA HIS A 6 14.11 43.25 1.45
C HIS A 6 14.39 41.81 0.98
N GLY A 7 15.57 41.26 1.26
CA GLY A 7 15.95 39.92 0.80
C GLY A 7 15.76 38.77 1.80
N ILE A 8 15.58 39.05 3.10
CA ILE A 8 15.72 38.03 4.15
C ILE A 8 14.37 37.35 4.51
N ASN A 9 13.25 38.08 4.41
CA ASN A 9 11.94 37.56 4.84
C ASN A 9 11.29 36.59 3.84
N SER A 10 11.58 36.69 2.53
CA SER A 10 11.00 35.79 1.52
C SER A 10 11.64 34.40 1.53
N ILE A 11 12.95 34.31 1.81
CA ILE A 11 13.71 33.06 1.85
C ILE A 11 13.27 32.18 3.05
N SER A 12 13.01 32.82 4.20
CA SER A 12 12.51 32.15 5.40
C SER A 12 11.14 31.48 5.16
N SER A 13 10.21 32.19 4.52
CA SER A 13 8.85 31.69 4.21
C SER A 13 8.88 30.46 3.28
N SER A 14 9.66 30.52 2.20
CA SER A 14 9.81 29.39 1.26
C SER A 14 10.43 28.16 1.92
N SER A 15 11.40 28.35 2.82
CA SER A 15 12.03 27.24 3.55
C SER A 15 11.08 26.54 4.54
N ALA A 16 10.19 27.29 5.20
CA ALA A 16 9.17 26.75 6.10
C ALA A 16 8.10 25.96 5.33
N GLN A 17 7.71 26.46 4.15
CA GLN A 17 6.75 25.79 3.28
C GLN A 17 7.31 24.49 2.69
N LEU A 18 8.60 24.47 2.29
CA LEU A 18 9.29 23.26 1.87
C LEU A 18 9.37 22.22 2.99
N ARG A 19 9.72 22.62 4.22
CA ARG A 19 9.75 21.70 5.38
C ARG A 19 8.38 21.08 5.67
N LYS A 20 7.32 21.88 5.60
CA LYS A 20 5.94 21.39 5.79
C LYS A 20 5.55 20.37 4.72
N ILE A 21 5.91 20.62 3.46
CA ILE A 21 5.69 19.67 2.36
C ILE A 21 6.48 18.38 2.56
N GLU A 22 7.74 18.46 3.00
CA GLU A 22 8.57 17.29 3.30
C GLU A 22 8.05 16.47 4.49
N GLU A 23 7.47 17.13 5.49
CA GLU A 23 6.88 16.51 6.67
C GLU A 23 5.53 15.84 6.33
N GLU A 24 4.69 16.51 5.55
CA GLU A 24 3.46 15.92 4.99
C GLU A 24 3.78 14.71 4.09
N LYS A 25 4.81 14.82 3.23
CA LYS A 25 5.30 13.70 2.40
C LYS A 25 5.80 12.53 3.26
N ARG A 26 6.56 12.81 4.34
CA ARG A 26 7.00 11.78 5.29
C ARG A 26 5.83 11.12 6.02
N ASN A 27 4.83 11.89 6.44
CA ASN A 27 3.64 11.35 7.10
C ASN A 27 2.82 10.48 6.15
N ILE A 28 2.66 10.88 4.89
CA ILE A 28 1.98 10.08 3.85
C ILE A 28 2.76 8.78 3.58
N THR A 29 4.10 8.85 3.54
CA THR A 29 4.96 7.69 3.26
C THR A 29 4.99 6.72 4.45
N GLY A 30 5.13 7.22 5.68
CA GLY A 30 5.08 6.42 6.91
C GLY A 30 3.72 5.77 7.14
N ASN A 31 2.63 6.45 6.76
CA ASN A 31 1.29 5.88 6.79
C ASN A 31 1.13 4.71 5.81
N ASN A 32 1.74 4.76 4.61
CA ASN A 32 1.61 3.69 3.62
C ASN A 32 2.20 2.35 4.09
N LEU A 33 3.39 2.38 4.71
CA LEU A 33 4.01 1.17 5.25
C LEU A 33 3.17 0.60 6.41
N ASN A 34 2.70 1.45 7.32
CA ASN A 34 1.88 1.01 8.45
C ASN A 34 0.56 0.38 7.99
N LEU A 35 -0.08 0.93 6.97
CA LEU A 35 -1.29 0.36 6.37
C LEU A 35 -1.02 -1.00 5.72
N LEU A 36 0.07 -1.12 4.95
CA LEU A 36 0.47 -2.41 4.38
C LEU A 36 0.72 -3.45 5.48
N LEU A 37 1.51 -3.12 6.50
CA LEU A 37 1.78 -4.03 7.62
C LEU A 37 0.51 -4.41 8.39
N GLY A 38 -0.44 -3.48 8.52
CA GLY A 38 -1.77 -3.75 9.09
C GLY A 38 -2.55 -4.76 8.26
N ASP A 39 -2.66 -4.54 6.94
CA ASP A 39 -3.33 -5.45 6.01
C ASP A 39 -2.70 -6.85 6.04
N LEU A 40 -1.36 -6.93 6.01
CA LEU A 40 -0.65 -8.22 6.06
C LEU A 40 -0.95 -8.99 7.36
N LYS A 41 -0.95 -8.30 8.51
CA LYS A 41 -1.30 -8.90 9.80
C LYS A 41 -2.74 -9.42 9.80
N MET A 42 -3.70 -8.64 9.29
CA MET A 42 -5.10 -9.04 9.22
C MET A 42 -5.31 -10.23 8.26
N MET A 43 -4.59 -10.27 7.14
CA MET A 43 -4.64 -11.40 6.19
C MET A 43 -4.14 -12.69 6.84
N THR A 44 -2.96 -12.67 7.47
CA THR A 44 -2.43 -13.83 8.18
C THR A 44 -3.34 -14.28 9.33
N ALA A 45 -3.86 -13.34 10.12
CA ALA A 45 -4.78 -13.65 11.21
C ALA A 45 -6.11 -14.24 10.69
N TYR A 46 -6.61 -13.76 9.55
CA TYR A 46 -7.80 -14.32 8.90
C TYR A 46 -7.56 -15.77 8.47
N GLU A 47 -6.44 -16.05 7.79
CA GLU A 47 -6.08 -17.41 7.34
C GLU A 47 -5.97 -18.37 8.52
N MET A 48 -5.26 -17.97 9.58
CA MET A 48 -5.16 -18.78 10.81
C MET A 48 -6.54 -19.03 11.41
N SER A 49 -7.37 -17.99 11.55
CA SER A 49 -8.71 -18.10 12.14
C SER A 49 -9.63 -19.02 11.32
N SER A 50 -9.47 -19.03 10.00
CA SER A 50 -10.19 -19.93 9.10
C SER A 50 -9.85 -21.40 9.38
N GLU A 51 -8.59 -21.73 9.66
CA GLU A 51 -8.17 -23.09 10.03
C GLU A 51 -8.80 -23.56 11.35
N TRP A 52 -8.98 -22.64 12.30
CA TRP A 52 -9.68 -22.89 13.57
C TRP A 52 -11.20 -22.75 13.48
N LYS A 53 -11.75 -22.36 12.32
CA LYS A 53 -13.17 -22.04 12.10
C LYS A 53 -13.71 -20.95 13.05
N ASP A 54 -12.85 -20.02 13.47
CA ASP A 54 -13.24 -18.87 14.28
C ASP A 54 -13.80 -17.76 13.39
N THR A 55 -15.09 -17.84 13.11
CA THR A 55 -15.78 -16.89 12.23
C THR A 55 -15.84 -15.47 12.80
N ASN A 56 -15.78 -15.31 14.13
CA ASN A 56 -15.78 -14.00 14.76
C ASN A 56 -14.46 -13.27 14.48
N MET A 57 -13.34 -13.96 14.71
CA MET A 57 -12.01 -13.40 14.42
C MET A 57 -11.82 -13.16 12.92
N MET A 58 -12.31 -14.06 12.06
CA MET A 58 -12.32 -13.84 10.60
C MET A 58 -13.07 -12.55 10.23
N ASN A 59 -14.25 -12.31 10.83
CA ASN A 59 -15.02 -11.10 10.57
C ASN A 59 -14.30 -9.85 11.09
N GLU A 60 -13.68 -9.92 12.26
CA GLU A 60 -12.89 -8.81 12.83
C GLU A 60 -11.69 -8.46 11.94
N CYS A 61 -10.93 -9.46 11.50
CA CYS A 61 -9.80 -9.29 10.59
C CYS A 61 -10.25 -8.66 9.26
N PHE A 62 -11.35 -9.16 8.70
CA PHE A 62 -11.93 -8.57 7.50
C PHE A 62 -12.36 -7.12 7.73
N ASN A 63 -13.05 -6.80 8.81
CA ASN A 63 -13.55 -5.44 9.06
C ASN A 63 -12.42 -4.43 9.35
N ASN A 64 -11.32 -4.89 9.94
CA ASN A 64 -10.15 -4.08 10.28
C ASN A 64 -9.13 -3.92 9.14
N PHE A 65 -9.40 -4.49 7.96
CA PHE A 65 -8.60 -4.20 6.78
C PHE A 65 -8.70 -2.72 6.40
N SER A 66 -7.68 -2.19 5.72
CA SER A 66 -7.61 -0.77 5.34
C SER A 66 -8.50 -0.36 4.15
N TRP A 67 -9.76 -0.82 4.11
CA TRP A 67 -10.71 -0.61 3.00
C TRP A 67 -10.96 0.85 2.62
N PHE A 68 -10.69 1.78 3.54
CA PHE A 68 -10.92 3.21 3.33
C PHE A 68 -9.71 3.94 2.72
N ASP A 69 -8.64 3.23 2.35
CA ASP A 69 -7.53 3.82 1.60
C ASP A 69 -7.97 4.16 0.16
N SER A 70 -8.42 5.40 -0.02
CA SER A 70 -8.94 5.91 -1.30
C SER A 70 -7.98 5.77 -2.49
N ARG A 71 -6.66 5.71 -2.23
CA ARG A 71 -5.64 5.54 -3.27
C ARG A 71 -5.74 4.13 -3.86
N ILE A 72 -5.86 3.13 -2.98
CA ILE A 72 -5.97 1.73 -3.38
C ILE A 72 -7.33 1.49 -4.02
N LEU A 73 -8.40 2.02 -3.42
CA LEU A 73 -9.75 1.91 -3.98
C LEU A 73 -9.81 2.39 -5.45
N LYS A 74 -9.19 3.53 -5.76
CA LYS A 74 -9.09 4.04 -7.13
C LYS A 74 -8.20 3.19 -8.04
N ASN A 75 -7.17 2.54 -7.46
CA ASN A 75 -6.20 1.75 -8.21
C ASN A 75 -6.66 0.32 -8.53
N ILE A 76 -7.71 -0.20 -7.88
CA ILE A 76 -8.21 -1.56 -8.12
C ILE A 76 -8.50 -1.79 -9.61
N GLN A 77 -9.19 -0.84 -10.25
CA GLN A 77 -9.54 -0.96 -11.67
C GLN A 77 -8.29 -0.94 -12.56
N ASN A 78 -7.26 -0.16 -12.20
CA ASN A 78 -6.01 -0.16 -12.95
C ASN A 78 -5.32 -1.52 -12.86
N TYR A 79 -5.27 -2.13 -11.68
CA TYR A 79 -4.73 -3.48 -11.51
C TYR A 79 -5.52 -4.53 -12.32
N LEU A 80 -6.86 -4.47 -12.29
CA LEU A 80 -7.71 -5.40 -13.04
C LEU A 80 -7.54 -5.27 -14.56
N ASN A 81 -7.19 -4.07 -15.05
CA ASN A 81 -6.93 -3.77 -16.45
C ASN A 81 -5.45 -3.89 -16.85
N ALA A 82 -4.54 -4.16 -15.90
CA ALA A 82 -3.11 -4.29 -16.18
C ALA A 82 -2.85 -5.45 -17.15
N ASP A 83 -1.84 -5.31 -18.00
CA ASP A 83 -1.48 -6.38 -18.93
C ASP A 83 -0.96 -7.63 -18.18
N GLU A 84 -0.82 -8.73 -18.92
CA GLU A 84 -0.40 -10.01 -18.34
C GLU A 84 0.99 -9.94 -17.70
N VAL A 85 1.91 -9.15 -18.26
CA VAL A 85 3.29 -9.03 -17.77
C VAL A 85 3.32 -8.28 -16.44
N GLU A 86 2.63 -7.14 -16.36
CA GLU A 86 2.50 -6.37 -15.14
C GLU A 86 1.78 -7.18 -14.06
N ARG A 87 0.64 -7.79 -14.40
CA ARG A 87 -0.13 -8.63 -13.47
C ARG A 87 0.69 -9.79 -12.93
N SER A 88 1.47 -10.46 -13.77
CA SER A 88 2.35 -11.57 -13.36
C SER A 88 3.41 -11.12 -12.35
N LYS A 89 3.97 -9.91 -12.48
CA LYS A 89 4.90 -9.35 -11.49
C LYS A 89 4.23 -9.10 -10.15
N ILE A 90 3.01 -8.55 -10.17
CA ILE A 90 2.23 -8.30 -8.96
C ILE A 90 1.84 -9.62 -8.29
N ASP A 91 1.39 -10.61 -9.07
CA ASP A 91 1.05 -11.94 -8.58
C ASP A 91 2.27 -12.66 -8.00
N TYR A 92 3.44 -12.53 -8.62
CA TYR A 92 4.69 -13.07 -8.08
C TYR A 92 5.03 -12.45 -6.71
N ALA A 93 4.99 -11.12 -6.60
CA ALA A 93 5.24 -10.42 -5.34
C ALA A 93 4.22 -10.82 -4.26
N TYR A 94 2.94 -10.92 -4.63
CA TYR A 94 1.89 -11.38 -3.73
C TYR A 94 2.10 -12.83 -3.25
N ASN A 95 2.41 -13.75 -4.17
CA ASN A 95 2.62 -15.17 -3.84
C ASN A 95 3.87 -15.40 -2.99
N THR A 96 4.85 -14.47 -3.05
CA THR A 96 6.00 -14.47 -2.14
C THR A 96 5.57 -14.18 -0.68
N LEU A 97 4.51 -13.40 -0.49
CA LEU A 97 3.94 -13.09 0.82
C LEU A 97 2.93 -14.16 1.27
N PHE A 98 2.09 -14.64 0.35
CA PHE A 98 1.00 -15.60 0.60
C PHE A 98 1.06 -16.74 -0.44
N PRO A 99 1.87 -17.79 -0.19
CA PRO A 99 2.10 -18.86 -1.17
C PRO A 99 0.94 -19.85 -1.29
N LYS A 100 0.03 -19.87 -0.31
CA LYS A 100 -1.13 -20.77 -0.30
C LYS A 100 -2.19 -20.24 -1.27
N PRO A 101 -2.66 -21.04 -2.24
CA PRO A 101 -3.73 -20.60 -3.13
C PRO A 101 -5.02 -20.38 -2.33
N ILE A 102 -5.73 -19.30 -2.66
CA ILE A 102 -7.00 -18.95 -2.02
C ILE A 102 -8.12 -19.82 -2.59
N ASP A 103 -8.99 -20.32 -1.71
CA ASP A 103 -10.23 -20.97 -2.14
C ASP A 103 -11.15 -19.93 -2.80
N ILE A 104 -11.54 -20.19 -4.05
CA ILE A 104 -12.45 -19.34 -4.83
C ILE A 104 -13.82 -19.17 -4.16
N LYS A 105 -14.19 -20.04 -3.23
CA LYS A 105 -15.44 -19.95 -2.46
C LYS A 105 -15.34 -18.97 -1.29
N ASP A 106 -14.14 -18.62 -0.84
CA ASP A 106 -13.94 -17.66 0.23
C ASP A 106 -13.91 -16.23 -0.35
N THR A 107 -15.09 -15.64 -0.51
CA THR A 107 -15.24 -14.29 -1.07
C THR A 107 -14.45 -13.24 -0.29
N LYS A 108 -14.36 -13.36 1.05
CA LYS A 108 -13.68 -12.37 1.89
C LYS A 108 -12.17 -12.42 1.67
N LEU A 109 -11.60 -13.63 1.67
CA LEU A 109 -10.17 -13.82 1.42
C LEU A 109 -9.79 -13.37 0.00
N ASN A 110 -10.65 -13.64 -0.99
CA ASN A 110 -10.48 -13.14 -2.36
C ASN A 110 -10.49 -11.61 -2.44
N MET A 111 -11.39 -10.93 -1.69
CA MET A 111 -11.41 -9.47 -1.62
C MET A 111 -10.14 -8.89 -0.95
N MET A 112 -9.68 -9.50 0.14
CA MET A 112 -8.45 -9.09 0.83
C MET A 112 -7.23 -9.27 -0.06
N SER A 113 -7.16 -10.38 -0.80
CA SER A 113 -6.13 -10.63 -1.79
C SER A 113 -6.12 -9.59 -2.90
N LEU A 114 -7.28 -9.31 -3.51
CA LEU A 114 -7.42 -8.27 -4.53
C LEU A 114 -6.96 -6.90 -4.02
N TRP A 115 -7.27 -6.58 -2.76
CA TRP A 115 -6.86 -5.34 -2.13
C TRP A 115 -5.33 -5.24 -1.98
N ILE A 116 -4.68 -6.29 -1.44
CA ILE A 116 -3.23 -6.33 -1.31
C ILE A 116 -2.56 -6.24 -2.69
N LYS A 117 -3.02 -7.01 -3.68
CA LYS A 117 -2.48 -6.96 -5.05
C LYS A 117 -2.62 -5.55 -5.65
N SER A 118 -3.77 -4.91 -5.45
CA SER A 118 -4.00 -3.53 -5.90
C SER A 118 -3.08 -2.52 -5.18
N ARG A 119 -2.73 -2.77 -3.91
CA ARG A 119 -1.75 -1.97 -3.15
C ARG A 119 -0.33 -2.18 -3.66
N ILE A 120 0.07 -3.42 -3.94
CA ILE A 120 1.39 -3.73 -4.54
C ILE A 120 1.47 -3.06 -5.92
N HIS A 121 0.44 -3.21 -6.76
CA HIS A 121 0.35 -2.54 -8.06
C HIS A 121 0.47 -1.02 -7.93
N TYR A 122 -0.27 -0.40 -7.00
CA TYR A 122 -0.18 1.04 -6.75
C TYR A 122 1.24 1.46 -6.43
N ASN A 123 1.90 0.78 -5.49
CA ASN A 123 3.27 1.11 -5.10
C ASN A 123 4.27 0.90 -6.27
N ASN A 124 4.08 -0.15 -7.06
CA ASN A 124 4.93 -0.47 -8.21
C ASN A 124 4.92 0.62 -9.29
N THR A 125 3.83 1.40 -9.42
CA THR A 125 3.79 2.52 -10.38
C THR A 125 4.70 3.69 -10.00
N PHE A 126 5.01 3.87 -8.71
CA PHE A 126 5.91 4.93 -8.22
C PHE A 126 7.33 4.42 -7.97
N PHE A 127 7.45 3.19 -7.49
CA PHE A 127 8.70 2.53 -7.15
C PHE A 127 8.67 1.11 -7.75
N PRO A 128 9.07 0.96 -9.02
CA PRO A 128 9.06 -0.33 -9.69
C PRO A 128 9.84 -1.39 -8.93
N MET A 129 9.25 -2.57 -8.76
CA MET A 129 9.85 -3.67 -8.04
C MET A 129 11.00 -4.30 -8.83
N GLN A 130 12.17 -4.41 -8.22
CA GLN A 130 13.24 -5.30 -8.66
C GLN A 130 13.06 -6.66 -7.98
N LEU A 131 12.64 -7.65 -8.76
CA LEU A 131 12.38 -9.01 -8.28
C LEU A 131 13.52 -9.98 -8.61
N SER A 132 14.35 -9.62 -9.58
CA SER A 132 15.56 -10.36 -9.95
C SER A 132 16.72 -9.92 -9.05
N PRO A 133 17.46 -10.86 -8.44
CA PRO A 133 18.66 -10.52 -7.68
C PRO A 133 19.83 -10.09 -8.58
N TYR A 134 19.67 -10.16 -9.90
CA TYR A 134 20.71 -9.86 -10.89
C TYR A 134 20.47 -8.56 -11.65
N ASP A 135 19.35 -7.88 -11.41
CA ASP A 135 19.06 -6.59 -12.02
C ASP A 135 19.78 -5.50 -11.22
N VAL A 136 20.97 -5.10 -11.67
CA VAL A 136 21.76 -3.96 -11.13
C VAL A 136 21.66 -2.78 -12.07
#